data_AF-A0A9D9Q227-F1
#
_entry.id   AF-A0A9D9Q227-F1
#
_cell.length_a   1.000
_cell.length_b   1.000
_cell.length_c   1.000
_cell.angle_alpha   90.00
_cell.angle_beta   90.00
_cell.angle_gamma   90.00
#
_symmetry.space_group_name_H-M   'P 1'
#
loop_
_entity.id
_entity.type
_entity.pdbx_description
1 polymer ?
#
loop_
_entity_poly.entity_id
_entity_poly.type
_entity_poly.pdbx_seq_one_letter_code
_entity_poly.pdbx_strand_id
1 'polypeptide(L)' 'MKRYNYAKIPLVSAIALGLDKIRRHTPSGDVIINESDLLTYGSEGYTFEQKVEELNGKTLTALEAKQELQKTE' A
#
# COMPACT_ATOMS: atom_id res chain seq x y z
N MET A 1 7.48 -4.86 -19.04
CA MET A 1 8.12 -4.05 -17.99
C MET A 1 7.20 -4.07 -16.79
N LYS A 2 7.54 -4.79 -15.71
CA LYS A 2 6.73 -4.80 -14.49
C LYS A 2 6.87 -3.43 -13.81
N ARG A 3 5.89 -2.55 -14.00
CA ARG A 3 5.72 -1.34 -13.18
C ARG A 3 5.38 -1.85 -11.78
N TYR A 4 6.37 -1.94 -10.90
CA TYR A 4 6.10 -2.25 -9.50
C TYR A 4 5.31 -1.09 -8.91
N ASN A 5 4.00 -1.25 -8.85
CA ASN A 5 3.10 -0.29 -8.23
C ASN A 5 3.01 -0.62 -6.74
N TYR A 6 3.26 0.39 -5.92
CA TYR A 6 3.06 0.32 -4.48
C TYR A 6 1.80 1.12 -4.14
N ALA A 7 1.17 0.78 -3.03
CA ALA A 7 0.07 1.54 -2.47
C ALA A 7 0.51 2.05 -1.11
N LYS A 8 0.21 3.32 -0.86
CA LYS A 8 0.18 3.89 0.48
C LYS A 8 -1.26 3.87 0.95
N ILE A 9 -1.56 3.05 1.95
CA ILE A 9 -2.88 2.95 2.55
C ILE A 9 -2.85 3.44 4.00
N PRO A 10 -3.92 4.06 4.51
CA PRO A 10 -4.00 4.43 5.92
C PRO A 10 -3.83 3.22 6.83
N LEU A 11 -3.25 3.42 8.02
CA LEU A 11 -3.03 2.36 9.01
C LEU A 11 -4.32 1.60 9.34
N VAL A 12 -5.43 2.31 9.49
CA VAL A 12 -6.75 1.72 9.81
C VAL A 12 -7.17 0.70 8.75
N SER A 13 -7.02 1.04 7.47
CA SER A 13 -7.32 0.15 6.36
C SER A 13 -6.38 -1.05 6.34
N ALA A 14 -5.09 -0.84 6.65
CA ALA A 14 -4.11 -1.92 6.75
C ALA A 14 -4.41 -2.89 7.91
N ILE A 15 -4.83 -2.37 9.07
CA ILE A 15 -5.24 -3.18 10.23
C ILE A 15 -6.48 -4.02 9.90
N ALA A 16 -7.46 -3.44 9.21
CA ALA A 16 -8.67 -4.15 8.80
C ALA A 16 -8.35 -5.38 7.92
N LEU A 17 -7.26 -5.32 7.16
CA LEU A 17 -6.76 -6.40 6.31
C LEU A 17 -5.70 -7.29 7.00
N GLY A 18 -5.31 -7.00 8.25
CA GLY A 18 -4.24 -7.70 8.96
C GLY A 18 -2.83 -7.48 8.37
N LEU A 19 -2.66 -6.41 7.60
CA LEU A 19 -1.43 -6.06 6.88
C LEU A 19 -0.46 -5.21 7.69
N ASP A 20 -0.92 -4.62 8.80
CA ASP A 20 -0.13 -3.72 9.64
C ASP A 20 1.14 -4.39 10.20
N LYS A 21 1.08 -5.69 10.53
CA LYS A 21 2.20 -6.40 11.17
C LYS A 21 3.29 -6.86 10.21
N ILE A 22 3.00 -6.90 8.92
CA ILE A 22 3.85 -7.51 7.89
C ILE A 22 4.45 -6.49 6.93
N ARG A 23 4.06 -5.21 7.03
CA ARG A 23 4.44 -4.16 6.08
C ARG A 23 5.22 -3.04 6.74
N ARG A 24 5.86 -2.23 5.89
CA ARG A 24 6.61 -1.06 6.33
C ARG A 24 5.67 0.12 6.53
N HIS A 25 5.90 0.83 7.62
CA HIS A 25 5.13 2.01 7.99
C HIS A 25 5.91 3.25 7.57
N THR A 26 5.21 4.24 7.04
CA THR A 26 5.76 5.58 6.89
C THR A 26 5.82 6.25 8.26
N PRO A 27 6.60 7.32 8.41
CA PRO A 27 6.62 8.09 9.67
C PRO A 27 5.27 8.74 10.02
N SER A 28 4.41 8.99 9.02
CA SER A 28 3.01 9.38 9.22
C SER A 28 2.10 8.27 9.74
N GLY A 29 2.60 7.04 9.86
CA GLY A 29 1.85 5.85 10.27
C GLY A 29 1.12 5.12 9.13
N ASP A 30 1.16 5.64 7.90
CA ASP A 30 0.58 4.95 6.74
C ASP A 30 1.37 3.69 6.40
N VAL A 31 0.74 2.73 5.73
CA VAL A 31 1.36 1.46 5.35
C VAL A 31 1.66 1.44 3.86
N ILE A 32 2.89 1.05 3.52
CA ILE A 32 3.31 0.82 2.13
C ILE A 32 3.21 -0.67 1.81
N ILE A 33 2.40 -1.01 0.82
CA ILE A 33 2.18 -2.38 0.32
C ILE A 33 2.43 -2.46 -1.19
N ASN A 34 2.97 -3.57 -1.69
CA ASN A 34 3.12 -3.75 -3.14
C ASN A 34 1.83 -4.31 -3.77
N GLU A 35 1.72 -4.19 -5.08
CA GLU A 35 0.58 -4.67 -5.85
C GLU A 35 0.24 -6.15 -5.64
N SER A 36 1.23 -7.04 -5.68
CA SER A 36 0.98 -8.49 -5.56
C SER A 36 0.37 -8.85 -4.21
N ASP A 37 0.87 -8.23 -3.15
CA ASP A 37 0.34 -8.42 -1.82
C ASP A 37 -1.06 -7.82 -1.71
N LEU A 38 -1.28 -6.58 -2.14
CA LEU A 38 -2.62 -5.97 -2.10
C LEU A 38 -3.66 -6.80 -2.88
N LEU A 39 -3.26 -7.34 -4.03
CA LEU A 39 -4.13 -8.20 -4.84
C LEU A 39 -4.42 -9.54 -4.16
N THR A 40 -3.53 -10.05 -3.31
CA THR A 40 -3.73 -11.29 -2.54
C THR A 40 -4.74 -11.13 -1.41
N TYR A 41 -4.86 -9.94 -0.81
CA TYR A 41 -5.70 -9.72 0.38
C TYR A 41 -7.14 -9.26 0.10
N GLY A 42 -7.56 -9.15 -1.16
CA GLY A 42 -8.92 -8.69 -1.47
C GLY A 42 -9.59 -9.54 -2.53
N SER A 43 -10.91 -9.46 -2.57
CA SER A 43 -11.80 -10.22 -3.45
C SER A 43 -11.28 -10.35 -4.88
N GLU A 44 -11.38 -11.55 -5.43
CA GLU A 44 -11.07 -11.84 -6.82
C GLU A 44 -11.88 -10.92 -7.75
N GLY A 45 -11.23 -10.34 -8.76
CA GLY A 45 -11.87 -9.51 -9.78
C GLY A 45 -11.61 -8.00 -9.71
N TYR A 46 -11.03 -7.49 -8.62
CA TYR A 46 -10.66 -6.07 -8.51
C TYR A 46 -9.26 -5.80 -9.07
N THR A 47 -9.11 -4.67 -9.78
CA THR A 47 -7.78 -4.18 -10.17
C THR A 47 -7.04 -3.58 -8.97
N PHE A 48 -5.72 -3.43 -9.10
CA PHE A 48 -4.89 -2.82 -8.06
C PHE A 48 -5.38 -1.42 -7.70
N GLU A 49 -5.63 -0.58 -8.70
CA GLU A 49 -6.09 0.81 -8.50
C GLU A 49 -7.44 0.87 -7.77
N GLN A 50 -8.38 -0.01 -8.11
CA GLN A 50 -9.67 -0.09 -7.43
C GLN A 50 -9.53 -0.44 -5.95
N LYS A 51 -8.65 -1.39 -5.61
CA LYS A 51 -8.37 -1.73 -4.20
C LYS A 51 -7.73 -0.58 -3.45
N VAL A 52 -6.80 0.12 -4.10
CA VAL A 52 -6.16 1.29 -3.49
C VAL A 52 -7.20 2.37 -3.20
N GLU A 53 -8.12 2.63 -4.12
CA GLU A 53 -9.22 3.57 -3.93
C GLU A 53 -10.19 3.12 -2.82
N GLU A 54 -10.58 1.85 -2.80
CA GLU A 54 -11.48 1.27 -1.77
C GLU A 54 -10.89 1.40 -0.36
N LEU A 55 -9.56 1.24 -0.23
CA LEU A 55 -8.85 1.37 1.03
C LEU A 55 -8.48 2.83 1.38
N ASN A 56 -8.98 3.78 0.60
CA ASN A 56 -8.71 5.21 0.73
C ASN A 56 -7.20 5.52 0.68
N GLY A 57 -6.48 4.78 -0.15
CA GLY A 57 -5.04 4.88 -0.35
C GLY A 57 -4.65 5.63 -1.61
N LYS A 58 -3.35 5.65 -1.86
CA LYS A 58 -2.74 6.28 -3.04
C LYS A 58 -1.75 5.32 -3.71
N THR A 59 -1.80 5.25 -5.04
CA THR A 59 -0.81 4.52 -5.83
C THR A 59 0.50 5.30 -5.89
N LEU A 60 1.61 4.59 -5.78
CA LEU A 60 2.96 5.11 -5.75
C LEU A 60 3.85 4.27 -6.66
N THR A 61 4.82 4.93 -7.28
CA THR A 61 5.94 4.24 -7.92
C THR A 61 6.90 3.67 -6.86
N ALA A 62 7.76 2.74 -7.26
CA ALA A 62 8.82 2.21 -6.40
C ALA A 62 9.73 3.31 -5.80
N LEU A 63 9.97 4.39 -6.57
CA LEU A 63 10.75 5.53 -6.11
C LEU A 63 10.01 6.32 -5.05
N GLU A 64 8.74 6.65 -5.28
CA GLU A 64 7.91 7.39 -4.32
C GLU A 64 7.69 6.60 -3.03
N ALA A 65 7.43 5.29 -3.14
CA ALA A 65 7.31 4.41 -1.97
C ALA A 65 8.60 4.40 -1.15
N LYS A 66 9.76 4.34 -1.81
CA LYS A 66 11.07 4.45 -1.14
C LYS A 66 11.27 5.82 -0.50
N GLN A 67 10.75 6.90 -1.08
CA GLN A 67 10.81 8.25 -0.49
C GLN A 67 9.87 8.37 0.72
N GLU A 68 8.63 7.90 0.64
CA GLU A 68 7.68 7.92 1.76
C GLU A 68 8.19 7.15 2.98
N LEU A 69 8.91 6.05 2.77
CA LEU A 69 9.55 5.27 3.83
C LEU A 69 10.79 5.92 4.44
N GLN A 70 11.41 6.87 3.73
CA GLN A 70 12.64 7.56 4.16
C GLN A 70 12.40 9.01 4.55
N LYS A 71 11.16 9.51 4.48
CA LYS A 71 10.75 10.83 5.01
C LYS A 71 10.81 10.83 6.53
N THR A 72 12.01 10.67 7.06
CA THR A 72 12.35 10.94 8.45
C THR A 72 12.23 12.44 8.62
N GLU A 73 11.35 12.89 9.53
CA GLU A 73 11.31 14.28 10.00
C GLU A 73 12.68 14.73 10.52
#